data_AF-A0AAN8I7T7-F1
#
_entry.id   AF-A0AAN8I7T7-F1
#
_cell.length_a   1.000
_cell.length_b   1.000
_cell.length_c   1.000
_cell.angle_alpha   90.00
_cell.angle_beta   90.00
_cell.angle_gamma   90.00
#
_symmetry.space_group_name_H-M   'P 1'
#
loop_
_entity.id
_entity.type
_entity.pdbx_description
1 polymer ?
#
loop_
_entity_poly.entity_id
_entity_poly.type
_entity_poly.pdbx_seq_one_letter_code
_entity_poly.pdbx_strand_id
1 'polypeptide(L)'
;MRLSFISAFDTESFQLDIVGFLAILGEGSLEPIAQVATLSYLIYLPRLIPAPQTFLKTQRPEKLETTSNAKVVGVHSGNASEDIHHVAHALHRGDKLAANTVQCVRVDEDENLPRPSIKRYGPLAILAVLGFAMSATLFALSLYYHDGMALLATLSLSLLSTNTGIANKWQPTPNDPKPDKHSPPGDVVIKYPQGAFIIVKCSERTARYLYFNPSERCIYSIRSTPVYRGLSLISTLLLMAGVISLANSTIYLQTAFAGSYMGINIAYWIGAALPPANHWDLSRLKLTHVELRGGIPPRGATEKIKDQPQTYTEALWKTIAVTGTKDWLLSTGWAPKTEAWAEWLREAEDAAQAEPMQSSWRGGQEVWKIRNWDSRQMLSTILRTKTETFRNGKVEV
;
A
#
# COMPACT_ATOMS: atom_id res chain seq x y z
N MET A 1 -48.40 -3.75 25.43
CA MET A 1 -48.23 -4.27 24.06
C MET A 1 -46.94 -5.08 24.04
N ARG A 2 -47.02 -6.36 24.44
CA ARG A 2 -45.86 -7.27 24.42
C ARG A 2 -45.49 -7.49 22.95
N LEU A 3 -44.23 -7.27 22.60
CA LEU A 3 -43.67 -7.46 21.26
C LEU A 3 -43.84 -8.92 20.82
N SER A 4 -44.98 -9.23 20.18
CA SER A 4 -45.31 -10.54 19.59
C SER A 4 -44.36 -10.96 18.47
N PHE A 5 -43.48 -10.06 18.03
CA PHE A 5 -42.45 -10.33 17.04
C PHE A 5 -41.35 -11.25 17.59
N ILE A 6 -41.03 -11.16 18.88
CA ILE A 6 -39.98 -12.00 19.50
C ILE A 6 -40.45 -13.45 19.67
N SER A 7 -41.76 -13.66 19.90
CA SER A 7 -42.36 -15.00 20.00
C SER A 7 -42.57 -15.69 18.64
N ALA A 8 -42.36 -15.00 17.52
CA ALA A 8 -42.47 -15.57 16.18
C ALA A 8 -41.15 -16.21 15.70
N PHE A 9 -40.04 -15.99 16.41
CA PHE A 9 -38.81 -16.73 16.21
C PHE A 9 -38.87 -18.02 17.03
N ASP A 10 -39.47 -19.05 16.45
CA ASP A 10 -39.47 -20.39 17.02
C ASP A 10 -38.02 -20.92 17.06
N THR A 11 -37.42 -20.92 18.25
CA THR A 11 -36.01 -21.25 18.48
C THR A 11 -35.68 -22.73 18.30
N GLU A 12 -36.69 -23.61 18.19
CA GLU A 12 -36.47 -25.06 18.07
C GLU A 12 -36.21 -25.54 16.64
N SER A 13 -36.59 -24.77 15.61
CA SER A 13 -36.43 -25.16 14.20
C SER A 13 -35.37 -24.37 13.42
N PHE A 14 -34.66 -23.45 14.07
CA PHE A 14 -33.68 -22.60 13.40
C PHE A 14 -32.30 -23.26 13.39
N GLN A 15 -32.07 -24.24 12.52
CA GLN A 15 -30.73 -24.73 12.24
C GLN A 15 -29.98 -23.67 11.43
N LEU A 16 -28.98 -23.03 12.05
CA LEU A 16 -28.16 -22.01 11.39
C LEU A 16 -27.06 -22.69 10.55
N ASP A 17 -27.43 -23.41 9.49
CA ASP A 17 -26.46 -23.89 8.49
C ASP A 17 -25.62 -22.73 7.89
N ILE A 18 -26.11 -21.50 8.06
CA ILE A 18 -25.46 -20.25 7.69
C ILE A 18 -24.20 -19.91 8.52
N VAL A 19 -24.01 -20.47 9.73
CA VAL A 19 -22.82 -20.14 10.56
C VAL A 19 -21.53 -20.64 9.92
N GLY A 20 -21.57 -21.83 9.29
CA GLY A 20 -20.43 -22.35 8.53
C GLY A 20 -20.02 -21.42 7.39
N PHE A 21 -20.99 -20.78 6.73
CA PHE A 21 -20.72 -19.79 5.69
C PHE A 21 -20.10 -18.49 6.24
N LEU A 22 -20.53 -18.02 7.41
CA LEU A 22 -19.95 -16.83 8.06
C LEU A 22 -18.45 -16.98 8.39
N ALA A 23 -18.00 -18.20 8.66
CA ALA A 23 -16.58 -18.49 8.87
C ALA A 23 -15.76 -18.36 7.58
N ILE A 24 -16.39 -18.58 6.42
CA ILE A 24 -15.76 -18.55 5.09
C ILE A 24 -15.94 -17.17 4.43
N LEU A 25 -17.01 -16.46 4.76
CA LEU A 25 -17.26 -15.08 4.32
C LEU A 25 -16.29 -14.13 5.03
N GLY A 26 -15.73 -13.18 4.27
CA GLY A 26 -14.79 -12.18 4.80
C GLY A 26 -13.46 -12.09 4.07
N GLU A 27 -13.25 -12.86 3.00
CA GLU A 27 -12.00 -12.87 2.22
C GLU A 27 -11.55 -11.46 1.80
N GLY A 28 -12.47 -10.63 1.28
CA GLY A 28 -12.16 -9.25 0.88
C GLY A 28 -11.74 -8.33 2.03
N SER A 29 -12.04 -8.68 3.28
CA SER A 29 -11.58 -7.93 4.46
C SER A 29 -10.23 -8.42 4.98
N LEU A 30 -9.90 -9.70 4.79
CA LEU A 30 -8.66 -10.29 5.24
C LEU A 30 -7.53 -10.12 4.22
N GLU A 31 -7.82 -10.24 2.93
CA GLU A 31 -6.83 -10.29 1.84
C GLU A 31 -5.83 -9.12 1.87
N PRO A 32 -6.25 -7.84 2.00
CA PRO A 32 -5.32 -6.70 1.97
C PRO A 32 -4.30 -6.69 3.11
N ILE A 33 -4.62 -7.35 4.22
CA ILE A 33 -3.80 -7.39 5.44
C ILE A 33 -3.21 -8.78 5.70
N ALA A 34 -3.54 -9.80 4.89
CA ALA A 34 -3.14 -11.18 5.11
C ALA A 34 -1.61 -11.36 5.10
N GLN A 35 -0.93 -10.81 4.09
CA GLN A 35 0.53 -10.87 3.98
C GLN A 35 1.22 -10.11 5.12
N VAL A 36 0.66 -8.98 5.55
CA VAL A 36 1.22 -8.17 6.65
C VAL A 36 0.99 -8.85 8.00
N ALA A 37 -0.16 -9.50 8.19
CA ALA A 37 -0.48 -10.24 9.42
C ALA A 37 0.47 -11.41 9.68
N THR A 38 0.94 -12.09 8.63
CA THR A 38 1.87 -13.23 8.75
C THR A 38 3.31 -12.82 9.11
N LEU A 39 3.65 -11.51 9.04
CA LEU A 39 4.91 -10.99 9.58
C LEU A 39 4.94 -11.01 11.11
N SER A 40 3.80 -10.85 11.79
CA SER A 40 3.75 -10.84 13.26
C SER A 40 3.97 -12.23 13.84
N TYR A 41 4.61 -12.33 15.01
CA TYR A 41 4.69 -13.59 15.77
C TYR A 41 3.33 -14.02 16.34
N LEU A 42 2.37 -13.10 16.44
CA LEU A 42 1.00 -13.40 16.85
C LEU A 42 0.27 -14.29 15.85
N ILE A 43 0.82 -14.52 14.65
CA ILE A 43 0.24 -15.46 13.68
C ILE A 43 0.22 -16.91 14.20
N TYR A 44 1.08 -17.25 15.17
CA TYR A 44 1.12 -18.59 15.79
C TYR A 44 0.06 -18.79 16.89
N LEU A 45 -0.66 -17.74 17.26
CA LEU A 45 -1.65 -17.80 18.33
C LEU A 45 -2.93 -18.51 17.83
N PRO A 46 -3.41 -19.56 18.51
CA PRO A 46 -4.61 -20.29 18.11
C PRO A 46 -5.85 -19.41 18.28
N ARG A 47 -6.39 -18.90 17.18
CA ARG A 47 -7.47 -17.91 17.18
C ARG A 47 -8.52 -18.18 16.12
N LEU A 48 -9.68 -17.54 16.26
CA LEU A 48 -10.62 -17.41 15.15
C LEU A 48 -10.07 -16.43 14.12
N ILE A 49 -10.09 -16.85 12.86
CA ILE A 49 -9.80 -16.00 11.71
C ILE A 49 -10.99 -16.07 10.74
N PRO A 50 -11.46 -14.94 10.21
CA PRO A 50 -12.43 -14.97 9.12
C PRO A 50 -11.75 -15.47 7.86
N ALA A 51 -12.49 -16.19 7.01
CA ALA A 51 -12.03 -16.62 5.68
C ALA A 51 -10.61 -17.23 5.66
N PRO A 52 -10.34 -18.29 6.45
CA PRO A 52 -9.01 -18.90 6.54
C PRO A 52 -8.44 -19.38 5.20
N GLN A 53 -9.31 -19.63 4.21
CA GLN A 53 -8.91 -20.01 2.85
C GLN A 53 -8.01 -18.99 2.16
N THR A 54 -8.04 -17.71 2.56
CA THR A 54 -7.14 -16.67 2.03
C THR A 54 -5.66 -17.01 2.26
N PHE A 55 -5.34 -17.82 3.27
CA PHE A 55 -3.98 -18.31 3.56
C PHE A 55 -3.63 -19.63 2.85
N LEU A 56 -4.58 -20.25 2.14
CA LEU A 56 -4.44 -21.57 1.52
C LEU A 56 -4.16 -21.50 0.01
N LYS A 57 -3.58 -20.38 -0.46
CA LYS A 57 -3.27 -20.16 -1.87
C LYS A 57 -2.33 -21.26 -2.40
N THR A 58 -2.53 -21.72 -3.63
CA THR A 58 -1.71 -22.78 -4.26
C THR A 58 -0.24 -22.39 -4.37
N GLN A 59 0.02 -21.09 -4.57
CA GLN A 59 1.33 -20.47 -4.56
C GLN A 59 1.32 -19.28 -3.62
N ARG A 60 2.38 -19.15 -2.82
CA ARG A 60 2.55 -18.02 -1.92
C ARG A 60 3.10 -16.82 -2.70
N PRO A 61 2.66 -15.59 -2.39
CA PRO A 61 3.21 -14.38 -2.99
C PRO A 61 4.73 -14.28 -2.78
N GLU A 62 5.49 -14.06 -3.86
CA GLU A 62 6.96 -13.92 -3.75
C GLU A 62 7.38 -12.52 -3.30
N LYS A 63 6.58 -11.50 -3.60
CA LYS A 63 6.79 -10.11 -3.20
C LYS A 63 5.55 -9.59 -2.46
N LEU A 64 5.76 -8.58 -1.61
CA LEU A 64 4.66 -7.83 -1.03
C LEU A 64 3.79 -7.26 -2.16
N GLU A 65 2.47 -7.27 -1.96
CA GLU A 65 1.54 -6.64 -2.91
C GLU A 65 1.87 -5.15 -3.06
N THR A 66 2.30 -4.80 -4.26
CA THR A 66 2.60 -3.43 -4.68
C THR A 66 1.32 -2.79 -5.20
N THR A 67 1.12 -1.50 -4.92
CA THR A 67 0.00 -0.76 -5.50
C THR A 67 0.26 -0.60 -6.99
N SER A 68 -0.62 -1.19 -7.80
CA SER A 68 -0.52 -1.17 -9.25
C SER A 68 -0.61 0.26 -9.80
N ASN A 69 0.29 0.59 -10.72
CA ASN A 69 0.31 1.79 -11.58
C ASN A 69 1.05 3.03 -11.07
N ALA A 70 1.72 2.99 -9.91
CA ALA A 70 2.65 4.05 -9.54
C ALA A 70 4.07 3.70 -9.98
N LYS A 71 4.64 4.50 -10.88
CA LYS A 71 5.97 4.29 -11.46
C LYS A 71 7.01 5.13 -10.71
N VAL A 72 8.22 4.59 -10.59
CA VAL A 72 9.30 5.23 -9.83
C VAL A 72 10.57 5.33 -10.68
N VAL A 73 11.23 6.48 -10.65
CA VAL A 73 12.50 6.70 -11.38
C VAL A 73 13.49 7.47 -10.53
N GLY A 74 14.75 7.07 -10.57
CA GLY A 74 15.85 7.78 -9.94
C GLY A 74 16.33 8.90 -10.86
N VAL A 75 16.43 10.11 -10.32
CA VAL A 75 16.78 11.33 -11.08
C VAL A 75 18.19 11.23 -11.63
N HIS A 76 19.15 10.79 -10.81
CA HIS A 76 20.56 10.73 -11.17
C HIS A 76 21.06 9.30 -11.42
N SER A 77 20.42 8.30 -10.80
CA SER A 77 20.84 6.90 -10.93
C SER A 77 20.39 6.24 -12.24
N GLY A 78 19.39 6.79 -12.93
CA GLY A 78 18.78 6.20 -14.13
C GLY A 78 17.93 4.93 -13.88
N ASN A 79 17.99 4.37 -12.67
CA ASN A 79 17.12 3.28 -12.23
C ASN A 79 15.64 3.65 -12.41
N ALA A 80 14.87 2.73 -13.01
CA ALA A 80 13.43 2.86 -13.15
C ALA A 80 12.74 1.57 -12.68
N SER A 81 11.63 1.73 -11.98
CA SER A 81 10.74 0.65 -11.56
C SER A 81 9.32 0.95 -12.02
N GLU A 82 8.64 -0.06 -12.55
CA GLU A 82 7.25 0.05 -13.00
C GLU A 82 6.25 0.09 -11.83
N ASP A 83 6.65 -0.43 -10.66
CA ASP A 83 5.84 -0.47 -9.45
C ASP A 83 6.57 0.17 -8.26
N ILE A 84 5.81 0.80 -7.37
CA ILE A 84 6.27 1.25 -6.06
C ILE A 84 6.16 0.12 -5.03
N HIS A 85 7.20 -0.07 -4.23
CA HIS A 85 7.21 -1.05 -3.14
C HIS A 85 6.18 -0.71 -2.05
N HIS A 86 5.64 -1.74 -1.38
CA HIS A 86 4.52 -1.59 -0.45
C HIS A 86 4.83 -0.61 0.70
N VAL A 87 6.01 -0.71 1.32
CA VAL A 87 6.43 0.17 2.42
C VAL A 87 6.61 1.61 1.92
N ALA A 88 7.17 1.79 0.72
CA ALA A 88 7.32 3.10 0.10
C ALA A 88 5.97 3.75 -0.21
N HIS A 89 5.00 2.96 -0.69
CA HIS A 89 3.64 3.44 -0.90
C HIS A 89 2.94 3.79 0.41
N ALA A 90 3.09 2.95 1.45
CA ALA A 90 2.55 3.20 2.79
C ALA A 90 3.10 4.51 3.38
N LEU A 91 4.36 4.84 3.10
CA LEU A 91 5.03 6.05 3.54
C LEU A 91 4.49 7.32 2.86
N HIS A 92 4.32 7.29 1.54
CA HIS A 92 3.99 8.49 0.74
C HIS A 92 2.49 8.71 0.54
N ARG A 93 1.67 7.65 0.51
CA ARG A 93 0.22 7.73 0.30
C ARG A 93 -0.21 8.62 -0.87
N GLY A 94 0.53 8.54 -1.97
CA GLY A 94 0.25 9.35 -3.15
C GLY A 94 -1.06 8.98 -3.85
N ASP A 95 -1.68 7.85 -3.51
CA ASP A 95 -3.04 7.47 -3.93
C ASP A 95 -4.10 8.53 -3.59
N LYS A 96 -3.90 9.25 -2.48
CA LYS A 96 -4.85 10.25 -1.98
C LYS A 96 -4.58 11.67 -2.46
N LEU A 97 -3.51 11.89 -3.22
CA LEU A 97 -3.19 13.21 -3.77
C LEU A 97 -4.15 13.59 -4.89
N ALA A 98 -4.53 14.86 -4.94
CA ALA A 98 -5.32 15.41 -6.04
C ALA A 98 -4.56 15.29 -7.37
N ALA A 99 -5.31 15.18 -8.47
CA ALA A 99 -4.75 15.04 -9.81
C ALA A 99 -3.74 16.16 -10.13
N ASN A 100 -2.64 15.79 -10.77
CA ASN A 100 -1.56 16.72 -11.17
C ASN A 100 -0.94 17.55 -10.03
N THR A 101 -1.08 17.11 -8.77
CA THR A 101 -0.41 17.77 -7.64
C THR A 101 1.04 17.33 -7.58
N VAL A 102 1.94 18.26 -7.23
CA VAL A 102 3.35 17.98 -7.00
C VAL A 102 3.66 18.17 -5.52
N GLN A 103 4.26 17.15 -4.92
CA GLN A 103 4.72 17.21 -3.54
C GLN A 103 6.22 16.94 -3.49
N CYS A 104 6.95 17.67 -2.64
CA CYS A 104 8.33 17.35 -2.33
C CYS A 104 8.46 16.89 -0.89
N VAL A 105 9.20 15.80 -0.70
CA VAL A 105 9.40 15.16 0.60
C VAL A 105 10.88 14.80 0.75
N ARG A 106 11.46 15.15 1.88
CA ARG A 106 12.79 14.67 2.29
C ARG A 106 12.61 13.43 3.16
N VAL A 107 13.31 12.36 2.80
CA VAL A 107 13.32 11.10 3.56
C VAL A 107 14.70 10.91 4.13
N ASP A 108 14.80 11.06 5.45
CA ASP A 108 16.03 10.82 6.20
C ASP A 108 15.91 9.52 6.99
N GLU A 109 16.94 8.68 6.93
CA GLU A 109 17.00 7.43 7.69
C GLU A 109 17.73 7.63 9.03
N ASP A 110 17.15 7.12 10.11
CA ASP A 110 17.84 6.98 11.39
C ASP A 110 18.50 5.60 11.49
N GLU A 111 19.83 5.55 11.38
CA GLU A 111 20.59 4.29 11.35
C GLU A 111 20.50 3.49 12.66
N ASN A 112 20.15 4.14 13.77
CA ASN A 112 20.07 3.50 15.09
C ASN A 112 18.78 2.71 15.29
N LEU A 113 17.76 2.93 14.45
CA LEU A 113 16.47 2.29 14.58
C LEU A 113 16.38 0.99 13.77
N PRO A 114 15.62 0.00 14.25
CA PRO A 114 15.40 -1.24 13.51
C PRO A 114 14.68 -0.96 12.19
N ARG A 115 14.78 -1.91 11.26
CA ARG A 115 14.15 -1.81 9.94
C ARG A 115 12.63 -1.70 10.07
N PRO A 116 11.95 -1.04 9.11
CA PRO A 116 10.51 -1.03 9.06
C PRO A 116 9.96 -2.45 9.13
N SER A 117 9.18 -2.71 10.17
CA SER A 117 8.54 -3.98 10.43
C SER A 117 7.10 -3.73 10.82
N ILE A 118 6.36 -4.79 11.12
CA ILE A 118 5.00 -4.66 11.64
C ILE A 118 5.03 -3.99 13.01
N LYS A 119 4.09 -3.06 13.28
CA LYS A 119 3.94 -2.49 14.62
C LYS A 119 3.60 -3.59 15.63
N ARG A 120 4.45 -3.74 16.64
CA ARG A 120 4.29 -4.76 17.70
C ARG A 120 2.94 -4.67 18.42
N TYR A 121 2.47 -3.45 18.68
CA TYR A 121 1.18 -3.14 19.28
C TYR A 121 0.27 -2.39 18.30
N GLY A 122 0.18 -2.89 17.06
CA GLY A 122 -0.67 -2.32 16.02
C GLY A 122 -2.09 -2.91 15.97
N PRO A 123 -2.92 -2.44 15.02
CA PRO A 123 -4.27 -2.96 14.80
C PRO A 123 -4.32 -4.48 14.63
N LEU A 124 -3.35 -5.06 13.93
CA LEU A 124 -3.25 -6.51 13.69
C LEU A 124 -2.98 -7.30 14.97
N ALA A 125 -2.26 -6.72 15.94
CA ALA A 125 -2.05 -7.36 17.23
C ALA A 125 -3.34 -7.42 18.05
N ILE A 126 -4.12 -6.33 18.04
CA ILE A 126 -5.43 -6.26 18.68
C ILE A 126 -6.38 -7.29 18.05
N LEU A 127 -6.42 -7.39 16.72
CA LEU A 127 -7.23 -8.38 16.01
C LEU A 127 -6.83 -9.82 16.36
N ALA A 128 -5.54 -10.10 16.48
CA ALA A 128 -5.06 -11.43 16.87
C ALA A 128 -5.48 -11.78 18.30
N VAL A 129 -5.36 -10.84 19.24
CA VAL A 129 -5.79 -11.03 20.64
C VAL A 129 -7.31 -11.16 20.75
N LEU A 130 -8.06 -10.37 19.98
CA LEU A 130 -9.52 -10.45 19.94
C LEU A 130 -9.99 -11.82 19.43
N GLY A 131 -9.43 -12.30 18.32
CA GLY A 131 -9.75 -13.63 17.79
C GLY A 131 -9.37 -14.76 18.75
N PHE A 132 -8.29 -14.59 19.51
CA PHE A 132 -7.89 -15.54 20.56
C PHE A 132 -8.87 -15.51 21.74
N ALA A 133 -9.26 -14.33 22.20
CA ALA A 133 -10.23 -14.18 23.28
C ALA A 133 -11.60 -14.77 22.92
N MET A 134 -12.05 -14.56 21.67
CA MET A 134 -13.27 -15.19 21.15
C MET A 134 -13.15 -16.71 21.10
N SER A 135 -12.03 -17.25 20.59
CA SER A 135 -11.78 -18.70 20.60
C SER A 135 -11.79 -19.28 22.02
N ALA A 136 -11.10 -18.65 22.97
CA ALA A 136 -11.06 -19.08 24.36
C ALA A 136 -12.44 -19.05 25.03
N THR A 137 -13.24 -18.02 24.70
CA THR A 137 -14.62 -17.91 25.18
C THR A 137 -15.49 -19.04 24.64
N LEU A 138 -15.42 -19.31 23.32
CA LEU A 138 -16.18 -20.42 22.72
C LEU A 138 -15.73 -21.79 23.24
N PHE A 139 -14.43 -21.95 23.51
CA PHE A 139 -13.91 -23.16 24.14
C PHE A 139 -14.48 -23.36 25.55
N ALA A 140 -14.49 -22.32 26.37
CA ALA A 140 -15.05 -22.37 27.72
C ALA A 140 -16.57 -22.63 27.70
N LEU A 141 -17.30 -21.98 26.78
CA LEU A 141 -18.74 -22.22 26.60
C LEU A 141 -19.02 -23.64 26.12
N SER A 142 -18.19 -24.20 25.23
CA SER A 142 -18.32 -25.59 24.78
C SER A 142 -18.17 -26.59 25.92
N LEU A 143 -17.24 -26.32 26.85
CA LEU A 143 -17.08 -27.13 28.07
C LEU A 143 -18.26 -26.97 29.02
N TYR A 144 -18.76 -25.74 29.20
CA TYR A 144 -19.89 -25.44 30.09
C TYR A 144 -21.19 -26.09 29.63
N TYR A 145 -21.48 -26.07 28.32
CA TYR A 145 -22.67 -26.71 27.75
C TYR A 145 -22.47 -28.19 27.40
N HIS A 146 -21.29 -28.76 27.69
CA HIS A 146 -20.94 -30.17 27.41
C HIS A 146 -21.16 -30.59 25.95
N ASP A 147 -20.94 -29.68 24.99
CA ASP A 147 -21.10 -29.93 23.57
C ASP A 147 -19.78 -30.35 22.93
N GLY A 148 -19.64 -31.66 22.67
CA GLY A 148 -18.44 -32.22 22.04
C GLY A 148 -18.20 -31.74 20.61
N MET A 149 -19.27 -31.47 19.85
CA MET A 149 -19.14 -31.03 18.45
C MET A 149 -18.64 -29.58 18.38
N ALA A 150 -19.17 -28.70 19.23
CA ALA A 150 -18.67 -27.33 19.35
C ALA A 150 -17.22 -27.28 19.87
N LEU A 151 -16.85 -28.18 20.78
CA LEU A 151 -15.48 -28.30 21.27
C LEU A 151 -14.52 -28.69 20.14
N LEU A 152 -14.87 -29.72 19.35
CA LEU A 152 -14.12 -30.13 18.17
C LEU A 152 -14.03 -28.99 17.14
N ALA A 153 -15.12 -28.29 16.88
CA ALA A 153 -15.13 -27.14 15.99
C ALA A 153 -14.15 -26.05 16.44
N THR A 154 -14.18 -25.69 17.72
CA THR A 154 -13.28 -24.68 18.30
C THR A 154 -11.82 -25.09 18.19
N LEU A 155 -11.50 -26.35 18.51
CA LEU A 155 -10.15 -26.88 18.42
C LEU A 155 -9.66 -26.91 16.97
N SER A 156 -10.45 -27.44 16.04
CA SER A 156 -10.08 -27.53 14.63
C SER A 156 -9.85 -26.14 14.02
N LEU A 157 -10.73 -25.17 14.27
CA LEU A 157 -10.61 -23.81 13.72
C LEU A 157 -9.45 -23.02 14.37
N SER A 158 -9.15 -23.27 15.64
CA SER A 158 -8.02 -22.64 16.33
C SER A 158 -6.68 -23.23 15.88
N LEU A 159 -6.60 -24.55 15.72
CA LEU A 159 -5.43 -25.23 15.16
C LEU A 159 -5.21 -24.86 13.70
N LEU A 160 -6.28 -24.69 12.92
CA LEU A 160 -6.24 -24.18 11.55
C LEU A 160 -5.50 -22.85 11.47
N SER A 161 -5.84 -21.88 12.32
CA SER A 161 -5.19 -20.56 12.33
C SER A 161 -3.68 -20.66 12.64
N THR A 162 -3.30 -21.55 13.55
CA THR A 162 -1.90 -21.75 13.93
C THR A 162 -1.12 -22.41 12.78
N ASN A 163 -1.71 -23.44 12.17
CA ASN A 163 -1.09 -24.18 11.08
C ASN A 163 -0.93 -23.32 9.81
N THR A 164 -1.95 -22.54 9.46
CA THR A 164 -1.87 -21.55 8.37
C THR A 164 -0.86 -20.46 8.65
N GLY A 165 -0.71 -20.06 9.91
CA GLY A 165 0.33 -19.14 10.37
C GLY A 165 1.74 -19.69 10.20
N ILE A 166 1.97 -20.95 10.55
CA ILE A 166 3.24 -21.64 10.33
C ILE A 166 3.55 -21.72 8.83
N ALA A 167 2.59 -22.14 8.02
CA ALA A 167 2.73 -22.30 6.57
C ALA A 167 3.09 -20.98 5.86
N ASN A 168 2.55 -19.85 6.34
CA ASN A 168 2.66 -18.54 5.69
C ASN A 168 3.59 -17.56 6.41
N LYS A 169 4.25 -17.95 7.51
CA LYS A 169 5.23 -17.10 8.18
C LYS A 169 6.36 -16.71 7.21
N TRP A 170 6.63 -15.42 7.10
CA TRP A 170 7.75 -14.91 6.32
C TRP A 170 8.43 -13.73 7.01
N GLN A 171 9.59 -13.34 6.46
CA GLN A 171 10.38 -12.18 6.87
C GLN A 171 10.91 -11.45 5.61
N PRO A 172 11.04 -10.11 5.65
CA PRO A 172 11.56 -9.36 4.51
C PRO A 172 13.03 -9.67 4.26
N THR A 173 13.47 -9.61 2.99
CA THR A 173 14.88 -9.82 2.63
C THR A 173 15.79 -8.87 3.41
N PRO A 174 16.89 -9.35 4.02
CA PRO A 174 17.76 -8.50 4.81
C PRO A 174 18.64 -7.51 4.02
N ASN A 175 18.34 -7.24 2.75
CA ASN A 175 19.24 -6.51 1.85
C ASN A 175 19.30 -5.04 2.24
N ASP A 176 20.47 -4.60 2.70
CA ASP A 176 20.78 -3.21 3.02
C ASP A 176 22.01 -2.83 2.20
N PRO A 177 21.84 -1.96 1.18
CA PRO A 177 22.95 -1.47 0.40
C PRO A 177 23.99 -0.81 1.33
N LYS A 178 25.27 -1.15 1.16
CA LYS A 178 26.32 -0.48 1.94
C LYS A 178 26.38 1.01 1.57
N PRO A 179 26.57 1.92 2.53
CA PRO A 179 26.76 3.33 2.23
C PRO A 179 28.07 3.49 1.45
N ASP A 180 27.97 4.13 0.29
CA ASP A 180 29.12 4.48 -0.53
C ASP A 180 29.18 6.00 -0.70
N LYS A 181 30.33 6.58 -0.35
CA LYS A 181 30.57 8.02 -0.38
C LYS A 181 30.62 8.58 -1.80
N HIS A 182 30.91 7.74 -2.80
CA HIS A 182 30.95 8.16 -4.21
C HIS A 182 29.60 7.98 -4.93
N SER A 183 28.57 7.52 -4.23
CA SER A 183 27.25 7.38 -4.83
C SER A 183 26.66 8.76 -5.19
N PRO A 184 25.99 8.87 -6.35
CA PRO A 184 25.28 10.09 -6.72
C PRO A 184 24.14 10.39 -5.73
N PRO A 185 23.53 11.58 -5.79
CA PRO A 185 22.34 11.87 -5.00
C PRO A 185 21.20 10.90 -5.34
N GLY A 186 20.56 10.34 -4.31
CA GLY A 186 19.50 9.33 -4.45
C GLY A 186 18.12 9.92 -4.65
N ASP A 187 18.01 11.01 -5.42
CA ASP A 187 16.72 11.68 -5.64
C ASP A 187 15.82 10.80 -6.50
N VAL A 188 14.55 10.68 -6.10
CA VAL A 188 13.56 9.80 -6.73
C VAL A 188 12.30 10.57 -7.09
N VAL A 189 11.76 10.33 -8.28
CA VAL A 189 10.44 10.83 -8.69
C VAL A 189 9.47 9.67 -8.80
N ILE A 190 8.33 9.81 -8.14
CA ILE A 190 7.22 8.86 -8.17
C ILE A 190 6.08 9.51 -8.94
N LYS A 191 5.57 8.82 -9.96
CA LYS A 191 4.40 9.24 -10.71
C LYS A 191 3.23 8.29 -10.42
N TYR A 192 2.13 8.86 -9.97
CA TYR A 192 0.87 8.15 -9.79
C TYR A 192 -0.03 8.27 -11.03
N PRO A 193 -0.98 7.33 -11.25
CA PRO A 193 -1.80 7.32 -12.47
C PRO A 193 -2.70 8.55 -12.64
N GLN A 194 -3.08 9.24 -11.56
CA GLN A 194 -3.79 10.53 -11.62
C GLN A 194 -2.92 11.73 -12.06
N GLY A 195 -1.68 11.49 -12.47
CA GLY A 195 -0.74 12.55 -12.90
C GLY A 195 -0.07 13.29 -11.74
N ALA A 196 -0.25 12.85 -10.49
CA ALA A 196 0.43 13.41 -9.34
C ALA A 196 1.90 12.95 -9.28
N PHE A 197 2.78 13.87 -8.91
CA PHE A 197 4.21 13.63 -8.76
C PHE A 197 4.65 13.81 -7.32
N ILE A 198 5.45 12.88 -6.81
CA ILE A 198 6.14 13.02 -5.53
C ILE A 198 7.63 12.98 -5.79
N ILE A 199 8.31 14.04 -5.38
CA ILE A 199 9.76 14.20 -5.51
C ILE A 199 10.35 13.92 -4.14
N VAL A 200 11.08 12.83 -4.07
CA VAL A 200 11.71 12.35 -2.85
C VAL A 200 13.18 12.70 -2.90
N LYS A 201 13.62 13.45 -1.89
CA LYS A 201 15.02 13.80 -1.69
C LYS A 201 15.58 12.88 -0.62
N CYS A 202 16.48 11.98 -1.00
CA CYS A 202 17.05 11.00 -0.10
C CYS A 202 18.46 10.57 -0.53
N SER A 203 19.14 9.85 0.35
CA SER A 203 20.44 9.24 0.01
C SER A 203 20.27 8.10 -1.00
N GLU A 204 21.30 7.81 -1.81
CA GLU A 204 21.25 6.68 -2.77
C GLU A 204 21.02 5.33 -2.09
N ARG A 205 21.53 5.17 -0.86
CA ARG A 205 21.27 3.98 -0.04
C ARG A 205 19.77 3.82 0.23
N THR A 206 19.12 4.89 0.69
CA THR A 206 17.68 4.93 0.93
C THR A 206 16.90 4.70 -0.35
N ALA A 207 17.33 5.31 -1.46
CA ALA A 207 16.69 5.14 -2.76
C ALA A 207 16.68 3.66 -3.20
N ARG A 208 17.84 3.01 -3.13
CA ARG A 208 18.02 1.60 -3.49
C ARG A 208 17.29 0.65 -2.55
N TYR A 209 17.22 0.99 -1.27
CA TYR A 209 16.54 0.17 -0.27
C TYR A 209 15.01 0.26 -0.40
N LEU A 210 14.47 1.48 -0.49
CA LEU A 210 13.03 1.73 -0.40
C LEU A 210 12.32 1.63 -1.75
N TYR A 211 12.97 2.04 -2.86
CA TYR A 211 12.32 2.14 -4.17
C TYR A 211 12.86 1.18 -5.22
N PHE A 212 14.17 0.91 -5.22
CA PHE A 212 14.82 0.13 -6.28
C PHE A 212 15.41 -1.18 -5.80
N ASN A 213 14.85 -1.80 -4.76
CA ASN A 213 15.38 -3.05 -4.23
C ASN A 213 14.99 -4.24 -5.11
N PRO A 214 15.87 -4.77 -5.99
CA PRO A 214 15.51 -5.85 -6.91
C PRO A 214 15.31 -7.20 -6.20
N SER A 215 15.72 -7.28 -4.93
CA SER A 215 15.72 -8.49 -4.11
C SER A 215 14.63 -8.49 -3.04
N GLU A 216 13.66 -7.57 -3.11
CA GLU A 216 12.50 -7.59 -2.22
C GLU A 216 11.70 -8.86 -2.48
N ARG A 217 11.94 -9.87 -1.65
CA ARG A 217 11.28 -11.16 -1.68
C ARG A 217 10.81 -11.51 -0.28
N CYS A 218 9.68 -12.20 -0.21
CA CYS A 218 9.16 -12.75 1.01
C CYS A 218 9.94 -14.04 1.32
N ILE A 219 10.84 -13.99 2.31
CA ILE A 219 11.56 -15.18 2.75
C ILE A 219 10.67 -15.94 3.72
N TYR A 220 10.00 -16.98 3.21
CA TYR A 220 9.17 -17.84 4.04
C TYR A 220 10.00 -18.73 4.96
N SER A 221 9.51 -18.94 6.18
CA SER A 221 10.12 -19.85 7.16
C SER A 221 10.18 -21.28 6.62
N ILE A 222 9.13 -21.70 5.90
CA ILE A 222 9.09 -22.98 5.21
C ILE A 222 9.43 -22.75 3.75
N ARG A 223 10.61 -23.21 3.32
CA ARG A 223 11.09 -23.04 1.94
C ARG A 223 10.66 -24.18 1.00
N SER A 224 10.47 -25.38 1.53
CA SER A 224 10.13 -26.57 0.76
C SER A 224 8.66 -26.58 0.33
N THR A 225 8.42 -26.58 -0.99
CA THR A 225 7.09 -26.64 -1.59
C THR A 225 6.25 -27.85 -1.15
N PRO A 226 6.79 -29.09 -1.04
CA PRO A 226 6.00 -30.23 -0.60
C PRO A 226 5.48 -30.08 0.84
N VAL A 227 6.32 -29.56 1.75
CA VAL A 227 5.93 -29.31 3.14
C VAL A 227 4.85 -28.23 3.21
N TYR A 228 4.99 -27.14 2.45
CA TYR A 228 3.95 -26.11 2.36
C TYR A 228 2.62 -26.70 1.89
N ARG A 229 2.62 -27.48 0.80
CA ARG A 229 1.41 -28.14 0.28
C ARG A 229 0.80 -29.12 1.28
N GLY A 230 1.63 -29.86 2.02
CA GLY A 230 1.18 -30.74 3.09
C GLY A 230 0.50 -29.98 4.23
N LEU A 231 1.07 -28.85 4.68
CA LEU A 231 0.43 -28.01 5.69
C LEU A 231 -0.85 -27.35 5.20
N SER A 232 -0.90 -26.92 3.92
CA SER A 232 -2.13 -26.40 3.33
C SER A 232 -3.21 -27.48 3.27
N LEU A 233 -2.87 -28.73 2.92
CA LEU A 233 -3.82 -29.85 2.96
C LEU A 233 -4.34 -30.11 4.37
N ILE A 234 -3.47 -30.16 5.38
CA ILE A 234 -3.86 -30.30 6.79
C ILE A 234 -4.80 -29.16 7.20
N SER A 235 -4.51 -27.94 6.77
CA SER A 235 -5.38 -26.78 7.01
C SER A 235 -6.76 -26.96 6.37
N THR A 236 -6.84 -27.37 5.12
CA THR A 236 -8.14 -27.62 4.47
C THR A 236 -8.94 -28.70 5.19
N LEU A 237 -8.29 -29.78 5.65
CA LEU A 237 -8.94 -30.82 6.45
C LEU A 237 -9.45 -30.28 7.79
N LEU A 238 -8.65 -29.48 8.50
CA LEU A 238 -9.06 -28.83 9.75
C LEU A 238 -10.23 -27.86 9.54
N LEU A 239 -10.24 -27.12 8.42
CA LEU A 239 -11.35 -26.25 8.07
C LEU A 239 -12.64 -27.04 7.84
N MET A 240 -12.58 -28.11 7.04
CA MET A 240 -13.75 -28.97 6.80
C MET A 240 -14.24 -29.62 8.08
N ALA A 241 -13.34 -30.19 8.89
CA ALA A 241 -13.69 -30.78 10.18
C ALA A 241 -14.32 -29.74 11.13
N GLY A 242 -13.78 -28.52 11.16
CA GLY A 242 -14.31 -27.43 11.98
C GLY A 242 -15.71 -26.99 11.56
N VAL A 243 -15.94 -26.80 10.27
CA VAL A 243 -17.25 -26.37 9.73
C VAL A 243 -18.31 -27.46 9.88
N ILE A 244 -17.98 -28.73 9.60
CA ILE A 244 -18.90 -29.87 9.78
C ILE A 244 -19.26 -30.04 11.26
N SER A 245 -18.27 -29.93 12.16
CA SER A 245 -18.52 -30.04 13.60
C SER A 245 -19.38 -28.88 14.12
N LEU A 246 -19.19 -27.68 13.57
CA LEU A 246 -20.00 -26.52 13.90
C LEU A 246 -21.47 -26.69 13.48
N ALA A 247 -21.72 -27.20 12.27
CA ALA A 247 -23.07 -27.44 11.77
C ALA A 247 -23.86 -28.45 12.64
N ASN A 248 -23.17 -29.40 13.26
CA ASN A 248 -23.78 -30.38 14.14
C ASN A 248 -23.78 -29.98 15.63
N SER A 249 -23.35 -28.76 15.96
CA SER A 249 -23.35 -28.28 17.36
C SER A 249 -24.73 -27.78 17.80
N THR A 250 -24.91 -27.64 19.10
CA THR A 250 -26.14 -27.08 19.70
C THR A 250 -26.40 -25.64 19.26
N ILE A 251 -27.68 -25.27 19.15
CA ILE A 251 -28.08 -23.94 18.67
C ILE A 251 -27.52 -22.78 19.53
N TYR A 252 -27.37 -23.00 20.85
CA TYR A 252 -26.78 -22.02 21.76
C TYR A 252 -25.32 -21.70 21.40
N LEU A 253 -24.55 -22.71 20.99
CA LEU A 253 -23.16 -22.50 20.59
C LEU A 253 -23.07 -22.03 19.14
N GLN A 254 -23.93 -22.53 18.23
CA GLN A 254 -24.01 -22.00 16.86
C GLN A 254 -24.24 -20.48 16.85
N THR A 255 -25.17 -19.99 17.67
CA THR A 255 -25.43 -18.54 17.79
C THR A 255 -24.23 -17.78 18.37
N ALA A 256 -23.52 -18.34 19.36
CA ALA A 256 -22.29 -17.76 19.89
C ALA A 256 -21.16 -17.69 18.85
N PHE A 257 -21.00 -18.74 18.04
CA PHE A 257 -20.08 -18.77 16.90
C PHE A 257 -20.46 -17.73 15.84
N ALA A 258 -21.75 -17.62 15.50
CA ALA A 258 -22.24 -16.63 14.55
C ALA A 258 -21.92 -15.20 15.02
N GLY A 259 -22.21 -14.88 16.28
CA GLY A 259 -21.87 -13.58 16.87
C GLY A 259 -20.37 -13.30 16.88
N SER A 260 -19.56 -14.31 17.20
CA SER A 260 -18.09 -14.21 17.20
C SER A 260 -17.54 -13.96 15.79
N TYR A 261 -18.01 -14.71 14.79
CA TYR A 261 -17.59 -14.54 13.40
C TYR A 261 -18.06 -13.21 12.80
N MET A 262 -19.26 -12.75 13.12
CA MET A 262 -19.72 -11.42 12.71
C MET A 262 -18.85 -10.32 13.34
N GLY A 263 -18.59 -10.41 14.65
CA GLY A 263 -17.77 -9.43 15.37
C GLY A 263 -16.34 -9.38 14.85
N ILE A 264 -15.69 -10.54 14.65
CA ILE A 264 -14.33 -10.59 14.14
C ILE A 264 -14.26 -10.12 12.67
N ASN A 265 -15.23 -10.47 11.83
CA ASN A 265 -15.30 -9.99 10.45
C ASN A 265 -15.38 -8.45 10.39
N ILE A 266 -16.26 -7.85 11.20
CA ILE A 266 -16.37 -6.38 11.29
C ILE A 266 -15.03 -5.78 11.76
N ALA A 267 -14.40 -6.37 12.77
CA ALA A 267 -13.12 -5.89 13.28
C ALA A 267 -12.01 -5.98 12.22
N TYR A 268 -11.93 -7.07 11.46
CA TYR A 268 -10.98 -7.24 10.35
C TYR A 268 -11.24 -6.23 9.23
N TRP A 269 -12.51 -5.97 8.90
CA TRP A 269 -12.88 -4.94 7.92
C TRP A 269 -12.43 -3.54 8.35
N ILE A 270 -12.64 -3.17 9.63
CA ILE A 270 -12.14 -1.91 10.20
C ILE A 270 -10.61 -1.87 10.11
N GLY A 271 -9.93 -2.96 10.47
CA GLY A 271 -8.48 -3.07 10.38
C GLY A 271 -7.96 -2.86 8.95
N ALA A 272 -8.60 -3.49 7.97
CA ALA A 272 -8.24 -3.35 6.56
C ALA A 272 -8.53 -1.95 6.00
N ALA A 273 -9.52 -1.24 6.53
CA ALA A 273 -9.82 0.14 6.15
C ALA A 273 -8.77 1.16 6.66
N LEU A 274 -7.93 0.78 7.63
CA LEU A 274 -6.90 1.67 8.15
C LEU A 274 -5.78 1.92 7.13
N PRO A 275 -5.17 3.12 7.15
CA PRO A 275 -3.98 3.41 6.36
C PRO A 275 -2.89 2.33 6.46
N PRO A 276 -2.24 1.93 5.34
CA PRO A 276 -1.12 1.00 5.40
C PRO A 276 -0.01 1.44 6.37
N ALA A 277 0.25 2.75 6.47
CA ALA A 277 1.18 3.34 7.45
C ALA A 277 0.89 2.96 8.91
N ASN A 278 -0.36 2.63 9.26
CA ASN A 278 -0.71 2.24 10.63
C ASN A 278 -0.29 0.80 10.95
N HIS A 279 -0.11 -0.05 9.95
CA HIS A 279 0.31 -1.43 10.12
C HIS A 279 1.84 -1.56 10.25
N TRP A 280 2.58 -0.60 9.68
CA TRP A 280 4.04 -0.60 9.63
C TRP A 280 4.65 0.38 10.63
N ASP A 281 5.71 -0.05 11.30
CA ASP A 281 6.57 0.82 12.08
C ASP A 281 7.53 1.53 11.13
N LEU A 282 7.21 2.79 10.81
CA LEU A 282 7.99 3.64 9.92
C LEU A 282 8.91 4.60 10.69
N SER A 283 9.12 4.38 12.00
CA SER A 283 9.89 5.29 12.87
C SER A 283 11.33 5.55 12.39
N ARG A 284 11.94 4.58 11.69
CA ARG A 284 13.26 4.73 11.05
C ARG A 284 13.27 5.77 9.93
N LEU A 285 12.13 6.03 9.28
CA LEU A 285 11.99 6.93 8.13
C LEU A 285 11.40 8.25 8.59
N LYS A 286 12.25 9.27 8.74
CA LYS A 286 11.81 10.63 9.06
C LYS A 286 11.38 11.33 7.79
N LEU A 287 10.09 11.66 7.71
CA LEU A 287 9.51 12.41 6.61
C LEU A 287 9.47 13.90 6.95
N THR A 288 10.10 14.71 6.12
CA THR A 288 9.96 16.17 6.17
C THR A 288 9.29 16.67 4.90
N HIS A 289 8.10 17.25 5.04
CA HIS A 289 7.38 17.83 3.91
C HIS A 289 7.92 19.21 3.56
N VAL A 290 8.32 19.37 2.31
CA VAL A 290 8.85 20.62 1.80
C VAL A 290 7.74 21.37 1.06
N GLU A 291 7.49 22.62 1.45
CA GLU A 291 6.48 23.44 0.80
C GLU A 291 7.02 23.97 -0.54
N LEU A 292 6.41 23.56 -1.65
CA LEU A 292 6.76 24.08 -2.98
C LEU A 292 5.98 25.38 -3.25
N ARG A 293 6.70 26.47 -3.53
CA ARG A 293 6.11 27.77 -3.92
C ARG A 293 6.58 28.19 -5.31
N GLY A 294 5.68 28.80 -6.07
CA GLY A 294 5.93 29.22 -7.44
C GLY A 294 5.60 28.13 -8.46
N GLY A 295 6.24 28.17 -9.62
CA GLY A 295 5.89 27.31 -10.75
C GLY A 295 4.49 27.59 -11.31
N ILE A 296 4.00 28.82 -11.12
CA ILE A 296 2.72 29.33 -11.63
C ILE A 296 3.06 30.38 -12.71
N PRO A 297 2.26 30.54 -13.77
CA PRO A 297 2.49 31.58 -14.78
C PRO A 297 2.68 32.98 -14.15
N PRO A 298 3.72 33.76 -14.54
CA PRO A 298 4.02 35.04 -13.94
C PRO A 298 2.96 36.12 -14.26
N ARG A 299 2.44 36.75 -13.20
CA ARG A 299 1.71 38.05 -13.11
C ARG A 299 1.06 38.55 -14.42
N GLY A 300 -0.14 38.04 -14.68
CA GLY A 300 -1.04 38.52 -15.73
C GLY A 300 -2.32 37.69 -15.80
N ALA A 301 -2.20 36.39 -15.51
CA ALA A 301 -3.32 35.48 -15.33
C ALA A 301 -3.81 35.53 -13.86
N THR A 302 -4.67 36.53 -13.64
CA THR A 302 -5.61 36.82 -12.56
C THR A 302 -5.98 35.69 -11.60
N GLU A 303 -6.42 36.08 -10.40
CA GLU A 303 -7.06 35.31 -9.30
C GLU A 303 -7.88 34.07 -9.70
N LYS A 304 -8.38 33.98 -10.94
CA LYS A 304 -9.09 32.82 -11.53
C LYS A 304 -8.26 31.53 -11.65
N ILE A 305 -6.92 31.56 -11.62
CA ILE A 305 -6.09 30.33 -11.71
C ILE A 305 -6.03 29.57 -10.37
N LYS A 306 -6.24 30.23 -9.21
CA LYS A 306 -6.22 29.51 -7.92
C LYS A 306 -7.30 28.43 -7.82
N ASP A 307 -8.39 28.57 -8.57
CA ASP A 307 -9.52 27.63 -8.57
C ASP A 307 -9.50 26.63 -9.74
N GLN A 308 -8.55 26.74 -10.69
CA GLN A 308 -8.40 25.75 -11.76
C GLN A 308 -7.52 24.57 -11.31
N PRO A 309 -7.91 23.32 -11.63
CA PRO A 309 -7.08 22.17 -11.32
C PRO A 309 -5.77 22.25 -12.10
N GLN A 310 -4.66 21.94 -11.42
CA GLN A 310 -3.33 21.94 -12.04
C GLN A 310 -3.33 21.02 -13.25
N THR A 311 -2.65 21.43 -14.33
CA THR A 311 -2.53 20.61 -15.53
C THR A 311 -1.32 19.69 -15.44
N TYR A 312 -1.33 18.59 -16.20
CA TYR A 312 -0.19 17.66 -16.24
C TYR A 312 1.12 18.36 -16.65
N THR A 313 1.06 19.30 -17.59
CA THR A 313 2.22 20.07 -18.07
C THR A 313 2.80 20.97 -16.97
N GLU A 314 1.95 21.57 -16.13
CA GLU A 314 2.38 22.37 -14.97
C GLU A 314 3.01 21.49 -13.89
N ALA A 315 2.43 20.32 -13.63
CA ALA A 315 2.96 19.36 -12.66
C ALA A 315 4.33 18.84 -13.11
N LEU A 316 4.45 18.53 -14.40
CA LEU A 316 5.70 18.10 -15.01
C LEU A 316 6.76 19.21 -14.96
N TRP A 317 6.40 20.45 -15.29
CA TRP A 317 7.29 21.61 -15.15
C TRP A 317 7.82 21.76 -13.72
N LYS A 318 6.93 21.79 -12.73
CA LYS A 318 7.31 21.89 -11.32
C LYS A 318 8.26 20.78 -10.90
N THR A 319 8.03 19.57 -11.42
CA THR A 319 8.91 18.42 -11.13
C THR A 319 10.30 18.64 -11.74
N ILE A 320 10.39 19.00 -13.03
CA ILE A 320 11.66 19.30 -13.71
C ILE A 320 12.41 20.43 -13.00
N ALA A 321 11.70 21.48 -12.58
CA ALA A 321 12.32 22.63 -11.96
C ALA A 321 12.86 22.35 -10.54
N VAL A 322 12.31 21.34 -9.85
CA VAL A 322 12.83 20.87 -8.55
C VAL A 322 13.97 19.84 -8.73
N THR A 323 13.91 19.00 -9.77
CA THR A 323 14.96 18.03 -10.07
C THR A 323 16.18 18.66 -10.74
N GLY A 324 15.99 19.76 -11.48
CA GLY A 324 17.05 20.49 -12.18
C GLY A 324 17.54 19.84 -13.48
N THR A 325 16.96 18.69 -13.86
CA THR A 325 17.28 17.93 -15.08
C THR A 325 16.02 17.28 -15.65
N LYS A 326 16.00 17.06 -16.96
CA LYS A 326 14.98 16.29 -17.68
C LYS A 326 15.35 14.82 -17.94
N ASP A 327 16.56 14.38 -17.61
CA ASP A 327 17.10 13.09 -18.07
C ASP A 327 16.25 11.88 -17.67
N TRP A 328 15.68 11.91 -16.47
CA TRP A 328 14.77 10.89 -15.95
C TRP A 328 13.46 10.75 -16.74
N LEU A 329 13.08 11.74 -17.56
CA LEU A 329 11.92 11.64 -18.46
C LEU A 329 12.22 10.82 -19.71
N LEU A 330 13.48 10.79 -20.13
CA LEU A 330 13.90 10.06 -21.33
C LEU A 330 13.81 8.55 -21.12
N SER A 331 14.09 8.07 -19.91
CA SER A 331 14.02 6.64 -19.55
C SER A 331 12.59 6.16 -19.28
N THR A 332 11.68 7.05 -18.89
CA THR A 332 10.34 6.68 -18.39
C THR A 332 9.22 6.79 -19.42
N GLY A 333 9.40 7.57 -20.49
CA GLY A 333 8.35 7.80 -21.49
C GLY A 333 7.12 8.52 -20.94
N TRP A 334 7.27 9.31 -19.87
CA TRP A 334 6.15 10.05 -19.26
C TRP A 334 5.77 11.33 -20.03
N ALA A 335 6.57 11.73 -21.02
CA ALA A 335 6.24 12.78 -21.99
C ALA A 335 6.06 12.17 -23.39
N PRO A 336 5.13 12.69 -24.23
CA PRO A 336 4.98 12.25 -25.60
C PRO A 336 6.28 12.38 -26.42
N LYS A 337 6.61 11.35 -27.20
CA LYS A 337 7.79 11.33 -28.08
C LYS A 337 7.53 12.11 -29.37
N THR A 338 7.38 13.43 -29.25
CA THR A 338 7.19 14.34 -30.39
C THR A 338 8.26 15.44 -30.35
N GLU A 339 8.60 16.02 -31.50
CA GLU A 339 9.57 17.11 -31.56
C GLU A 339 9.16 18.31 -30.71
N ALA A 340 7.87 18.67 -30.71
CA ALA A 340 7.35 19.77 -29.90
C ALA A 340 7.59 19.55 -28.39
N TRP A 341 7.40 18.32 -27.93
CA TRP A 341 7.70 17.95 -26.53
C TRP A 341 9.20 17.90 -26.25
N ALA A 342 10.03 17.47 -27.20
CA ALA A 342 11.48 17.49 -27.02
C ALA A 342 12.03 18.93 -26.89
N GLU A 343 11.48 19.85 -27.69
CA GLU A 343 11.78 21.29 -27.62
C GLU A 343 11.30 21.90 -26.30
N TRP A 344 10.05 21.63 -25.91
CA TRP A 344 9.50 22.08 -24.63
C TRP A 344 10.31 21.58 -23.43
N LEU A 345 10.73 20.30 -23.44
CA LEU A 345 11.54 19.73 -22.37
C LEU A 345 12.92 20.38 -22.27
N ARG A 346 13.53 20.72 -23.41
CA ARG A 346 14.81 21.45 -23.44
C ARG A 346 14.66 22.84 -22.84
N GLU A 347 13.65 23.59 -23.26
CA GLU A 347 13.40 24.93 -22.71
C GLU A 347 13.04 24.92 -21.23
N ALA A 348 12.30 23.89 -20.78
CA ALA A 348 12.04 23.68 -19.36
C ALA A 348 13.36 23.46 -18.60
N GLU A 349 14.23 22.58 -19.06
CA GLU A 349 15.53 22.36 -18.43
C GLU A 349 16.37 23.64 -18.40
N ASP A 350 16.46 24.36 -19.52
CA ASP A 350 17.17 25.65 -19.61
C ASP A 350 16.59 26.67 -18.61
N ALA A 351 15.27 26.73 -18.48
CA ALA A 351 14.60 27.63 -17.54
C ALA A 351 14.84 27.25 -16.07
N ALA A 352 14.94 25.96 -15.76
CA ALA A 352 15.26 25.44 -14.44
C ALA A 352 16.73 25.65 -14.06
N GLN A 353 17.65 25.56 -15.04
CA GLN A 353 19.07 25.81 -14.83
C GLN A 353 19.39 27.31 -14.72
N ALA A 354 18.68 28.16 -15.49
CA ALA A 354 18.88 29.61 -15.47
C ALA A 354 18.50 30.24 -14.11
N GLU A 355 17.44 29.76 -13.47
CA GLU A 355 17.06 30.15 -12.11
C GLU A 355 16.86 28.89 -11.27
N PRO A 356 17.93 28.36 -10.66
CA PRO A 356 17.82 27.17 -9.84
C PRO A 356 16.91 27.42 -8.64
N MET A 357 16.25 26.36 -8.22
CA MET A 357 15.36 26.36 -7.06
C MET A 357 16.09 26.90 -5.81
N GLN A 358 15.46 27.86 -5.14
CA GLN A 358 15.99 28.45 -3.91
C GLN A 358 15.32 27.81 -2.69
N SER A 359 16.11 27.20 -1.82
CA SER A 359 15.63 26.72 -0.51
C SER A 359 15.69 27.83 0.53
N SER A 360 14.64 27.93 1.34
CA SER A 360 14.56 28.87 2.45
C SER A 360 13.85 28.21 3.63
N TRP A 361 14.20 28.60 4.85
CA TRP A 361 13.52 28.12 6.05
C TRP A 361 12.54 29.19 6.51
N ARG A 362 11.26 28.84 6.69
CA ARG A 362 10.23 29.76 7.16
C ARG A 362 9.32 29.04 8.15
N GLY A 363 9.23 29.58 9.38
CA GLY A 363 8.31 29.05 10.40
C GLY A 363 8.54 27.60 10.80
N GLY A 364 9.80 27.12 10.75
CA GLY A 364 10.14 25.73 11.07
C GLY A 364 9.93 24.73 9.91
N GLN A 365 9.53 25.20 8.73
CA GLN A 365 9.37 24.37 7.53
C GLN A 365 10.32 24.81 6.42
N GLU A 366 10.84 23.84 5.66
CA GLU A 366 11.63 24.08 4.46
C GLU A 366 10.69 24.47 3.30
N VAL A 367 10.96 25.62 2.68
CA VAL A 367 10.17 26.18 1.59
C VAL A 367 11.05 26.35 0.37
N TRP A 368 10.64 25.76 -0.73
CA TRP A 368 11.37 25.77 -1.99
C TRP A 368 10.67 26.66 -3.00
N LYS A 369 11.39 27.68 -3.46
CA LYS A 369 10.87 28.63 -4.44
C LYS A 369 11.38 28.25 -5.83
N ILE A 370 10.43 27.99 -6.72
CA ILE A 370 10.66 27.66 -8.12
C ILE A 370 10.36 28.89 -8.98
N ARG A 371 11.09 29.06 -10.08
CA ARG A 371 10.80 30.06 -11.11
C ARG A 371 9.36 29.93 -11.62
N ASN A 372 8.71 31.07 -11.78
CA ASN A 372 7.43 31.15 -12.46
C ASN A 372 7.65 31.07 -13.97
N TRP A 373 7.07 30.07 -14.62
CA TRP A 373 7.16 29.86 -16.05
C TRP A 373 5.82 29.36 -16.57
N ASP A 374 5.33 29.95 -17.66
CA ASP A 374 4.06 29.54 -18.26
C ASP A 374 4.27 28.32 -19.15
N SER A 375 4.35 27.16 -18.50
CA SER A 375 4.55 25.87 -19.15
C SER A 375 3.48 25.55 -20.21
N ARG A 376 2.25 26.04 -20.02
CA ARG A 376 1.11 25.75 -20.89
C ARG A 376 1.15 26.60 -22.16
N GLN A 377 1.33 27.91 -22.01
CA GLN A 377 1.43 28.80 -23.16
C GLN A 377 2.65 28.43 -24.02
N MET A 378 3.77 28.04 -23.40
CA MET A 378 4.95 27.64 -24.15
C MET A 378 4.66 26.43 -25.04
N LEU A 379 4.11 25.34 -24.48
CA LEU A 379 3.78 24.15 -25.26
C LEU A 379 2.77 24.47 -26.37
N SER A 380 1.76 25.31 -26.08
CA SER A 380 0.78 25.72 -27.08
C SER A 380 1.40 26.52 -28.22
N THR A 381 2.40 27.35 -27.92
CA THR A 381 3.11 28.17 -28.91
C THR A 381 3.94 27.27 -29.81
N ILE A 382 4.74 26.36 -29.24
CA ILE A 382 5.56 25.41 -29.99
C ILE A 382 4.69 24.55 -30.92
N LEU A 383 3.57 24.02 -30.43
CA LEU A 383 2.64 23.22 -31.23
C LEU A 383 2.05 24.02 -32.40
N ARG A 384 1.67 25.28 -32.18
CA ARG A 384 1.15 26.16 -33.25
C ARG A 384 2.22 26.44 -34.30
N THR A 385 3.41 26.84 -33.88
CA THR A 385 4.54 27.11 -34.78
C THR A 385 4.85 25.89 -35.65
N LYS A 386 4.96 24.70 -35.05
CA LYS A 386 5.23 23.45 -35.79
C LYS A 386 4.11 23.10 -36.77
N THR A 387 2.85 23.32 -36.40
CA THR A 387 1.70 23.09 -37.28
C THR A 387 1.72 24.04 -38.48
N GLU A 388 2.06 25.32 -38.25
CA GLU A 388 2.19 26.32 -39.32
C GLU A 388 3.36 25.98 -40.26
N THR A 389 4.52 25.57 -39.74
CA THR A 389 5.66 25.12 -40.56
C THR A 389 5.28 23.91 -41.41
N PHE A 390 4.59 22.93 -40.83
CA PHE A 390 4.15 21.74 -41.57
C PHE A 390 3.13 22.09 -42.67
N ARG A 391 2.21 23.03 -42.39
CA ARG A 391 1.24 23.51 -43.37
C ARG A 391 1.92 24.26 -44.53
N ASN A 392 2.89 25.12 -44.24
CA ASN A 392 3.60 25.89 -45.26
C ASN A 392 4.51 24.99 -46.11
N GLY A 393 5.19 24.00 -45.52
CA GLY A 393 6.01 23.03 -46.25
C GLY A 393 5.23 22.09 -47.17
N LYS A 394 3.91 21.96 -47.00
CA LYS A 394 3.03 21.22 -47.94
C LYS A 394 2.54 22.06 -49.13
N VAL A 395 2.71 23.38 -49.09
CA VAL A 395 2.29 24.28 -50.18
C VAL A 395 3.40 24.45 -51.22
N GLU A 396 4.63 24.07 -50.89
CA GLU A 396 5.81 24.16 -51.77
C GLU A 396 6.14 22.85 -52.54
N VAL A 397 5.24 21.86 -52.55
CA VAL A 397 5.41 20.59 -53.30
C VAL A 397 4.40 20.47 -54.43
#